data_AF-A0AAD9NQX9-F1
#
_entry.id   AF-A0AAD9NQX9-F1
#
_cell.length_a   1.000
_cell.length_b   1.000
_cell.length_c   1.000
_cell.angle_alpha   90.00
_cell.angle_beta   90.00
_cell.angle_gamma   90.00
#
_symmetry.space_group_name_H-M   'P 1'
#
loop_
_entity.id
_entity.type
_entity.pdbx_description
1 polymer ?
#
loop_
_entity_poly.entity_id
_entity_poly.type
_entity_poly.pdbx_seq_one_letter_code
_entity_poly.pdbx_strand_id
1 'polypeptide(L)'
;MDLRDTYYRNTDAAIVVVDMNNMKSIELANSWKQEFANKVTKVKNVTETLPDGSLTSTMEMQPCDGAVIPVLLLGNKYDLVEEKLQKEELKDILSEPLDGENESENTLPKSPKREKPECVKLLEQEAEDHHFVGSVMVSAKDENFSVHSAIQTFVRFLLEDSLPRGKKMLKMSQMTEDEDAETEAVVTSPQQTILPQTGVIELDKIFQSCSVPIKRSQDYATYYDLVLKTFKQTCADMGYLREAKASLEDCIIGLRDALKNDTKLELKVKDDDGFICLYHGMEEDDEFRIDRQLTKTLNIFNQELGGICKAILRDCPIMNATLSTLEAELTVACDKAIETTEEPEVTVQNKAHIVAVCERNRARIRFTQEQNDTSVATVRNALNKVNMALLW
;
A
#
# COMPACT_ATOMS: atom_id res chain seq x y z
N MET A 1 -11.48 35.27 20.88
CA MET A 1 -11.45 34.04 20.06
C MET A 1 -11.36 32.87 21.01
N ASP A 2 -12.30 31.94 20.92
CA ASP A 2 -12.14 30.63 21.58
C ASP A 2 -10.97 29.91 20.90
N LEU A 3 -10.06 29.30 21.66
CA LEU A 3 -8.94 28.52 21.09
C LEU A 3 -9.46 27.40 20.17
N ARG A 4 -10.69 26.94 20.41
CA ARG A 4 -11.35 25.92 19.58
C ARG A 4 -11.60 26.42 18.16
N ASP A 5 -12.01 27.67 17.99
CA ASP A 5 -12.33 28.25 16.68
C ASP A 5 -11.09 28.38 15.78
N THR A 6 -9.90 28.55 16.38
CA THR A 6 -8.64 28.59 15.63
C THR A 6 -8.26 27.26 14.98
N TYR A 7 -8.71 26.11 15.48
CA TYR A 7 -8.40 24.80 14.87
C TYR A 7 -9.18 24.54 13.57
N TYR A 8 -10.32 25.21 13.39
CA TYR A 8 -11.16 25.10 12.20
C TYR A 8 -10.81 26.13 11.12
N ARG A 9 -9.80 26.98 11.38
CA ARG A 9 -9.36 28.01 10.44
C ARG A 9 -8.42 27.41 9.41
N ASN A 10 -8.69 27.67 8.13
CA ASN A 10 -7.89 27.23 6.98
C ASN A 10 -7.68 25.71 6.91
N THR A 11 -8.61 24.92 7.43
CA THR A 11 -8.54 23.46 7.33
C THR A 11 -8.79 23.02 5.89
N ASP A 12 -7.95 22.12 5.38
CA ASP A 12 -8.03 21.59 4.02
C ASP A 12 -8.73 20.23 3.92
N ALA A 13 -8.77 19.48 5.02
CA ALA A 13 -9.41 18.17 5.11
C ALA A 13 -9.67 17.80 6.58
N ALA A 14 -10.57 16.84 6.81
CA ALA A 14 -10.79 16.25 8.14
C ALA A 14 -10.84 14.72 8.11
N ILE A 15 -10.53 14.11 9.24
CA ILE A 15 -10.69 12.67 9.47
C ILE A 15 -11.60 12.50 10.68
N VAL A 16 -12.71 11.80 10.50
CA VAL A 16 -13.62 11.40 11.57
C VAL A 16 -13.24 9.99 11.99
N VAL A 17 -12.85 9.82 13.25
CA VAL A 17 -12.43 8.52 13.79
C VAL A 17 -13.54 7.93 14.65
N VAL A 18 -14.00 6.74 14.30
CA VAL A 18 -15.02 6.00 15.05
C VAL A 18 -14.44 4.72 15.62
N ASP A 19 -15.03 4.23 16.70
CA ASP A 19 -14.63 2.97 17.34
C ASP A 19 -15.47 1.82 16.79
N MET A 20 -14.86 0.89 16.07
CA MET A 20 -15.54 -0.26 15.45
C MET A 20 -16.16 -1.22 16.48
N ASN A 21 -15.74 -1.13 17.75
CA ASN A 21 -16.32 -1.90 18.84
C ASN A 21 -17.56 -1.22 19.47
N ASN A 22 -17.94 -0.02 19.01
CA ASN A 22 -19.08 0.73 19.54
C ASN A 22 -19.92 1.33 18.40
N MET A 23 -21.03 0.68 18.05
CA MET A 23 -21.94 1.10 16.98
C MET A 23 -22.42 2.55 17.09
N LYS A 24 -22.69 3.03 18.32
CA LYS A 24 -23.10 4.43 18.54
C LYS A 24 -22.04 5.43 18.11
N SER A 25 -20.77 5.04 18.15
CA SER A 25 -19.66 5.86 17.65
C SER A 25 -19.76 6.06 16.14
N ILE A 26 -20.16 5.00 15.42
CA ILE A 26 -20.35 5.00 13.96
C ILE A 26 -21.55 5.89 13.60
N GLU A 27 -22.68 5.74 14.29
CA GLU A 27 -23.89 6.57 14.10
C GLU A 27 -23.66 8.06 14.37
N LEU A 28 -22.71 8.40 15.25
CA LEU A 28 -22.37 9.79 15.57
C LEU A 28 -21.42 10.43 14.53
N ALA A 29 -20.88 9.66 13.58
CA ALA A 29 -19.92 10.15 12.61
C ALA A 29 -20.45 11.37 11.82
N ASN A 30 -21.71 11.30 11.37
CA ASN A 30 -22.35 12.39 10.66
C ASN A 30 -22.51 13.64 11.54
N SER A 31 -22.86 13.46 12.82
CA SER A 31 -22.98 14.58 13.76
C SER A 31 -21.65 15.33 13.90
N TRP A 32 -20.54 14.61 13.98
CA TRP A 32 -19.20 15.20 14.04
C TRP A 32 -18.80 15.87 12.73
N LYS A 33 -19.15 15.27 11.58
CA LYS A 33 -18.94 15.89 10.27
C LYS A 33 -19.72 17.21 10.13
N GLN A 34 -20.98 17.25 10.57
CA GLN A 34 -21.80 18.45 10.55
C GLN A 34 -21.27 19.52 11.49
N GLU A 35 -20.85 19.14 12.70
CA GLU A 35 -20.22 20.07 13.64
C GLU A 35 -18.97 20.71 13.04
N PHE A 36 -18.12 19.91 12.39
CA PHE A 36 -16.95 20.40 11.67
C PHE A 36 -17.35 21.34 10.53
N ALA A 37 -18.25 20.92 9.64
CA ALA A 37 -18.71 21.70 8.49
C ALA A 37 -19.25 23.09 8.90
N ASN A 38 -19.93 23.17 10.05
CA ASN A 38 -20.49 24.42 10.57
C ASN A 38 -19.43 25.39 11.13
N LYS A 39 -18.23 24.91 11.45
CA LYS A 39 -17.19 25.70 12.13
C LYS A 39 -16.02 26.09 11.21
N VAL A 40 -15.87 25.47 10.05
CA VAL A 40 -14.72 25.75 9.18
C VAL A 40 -14.81 27.14 8.53
N THR A 41 -13.71 27.88 8.63
CA THR A 41 -13.54 29.20 8.01
C THR A 41 -12.27 29.22 7.17
N LYS A 42 -12.31 29.93 6.03
CA LYS A 42 -11.12 30.21 5.20
C LYS A 42 -10.82 31.70 5.28
N VAL A 43 -9.53 32.05 5.36
CA VAL A 43 -9.10 33.45 5.34
C VAL A 43 -8.65 33.81 3.95
N LYS A 44 -9.26 34.87 3.40
CA LYS A 44 -8.91 35.42 2.10
C LYS A 44 -8.34 36.82 2.28
N ASN A 45 -7.30 37.12 1.51
CA ASN A 45 -6.82 38.49 1.37
C ASN A 45 -7.78 39.22 0.45
N VAL A 46 -8.48 40.22 0.99
CA VAL A 46 -9.32 41.12 0.22
C VAL A 46 -8.52 42.39 -0.01
N THR A 47 -8.20 42.67 -1.27
CA THR A 47 -7.60 43.93 -1.68
C THR A 47 -8.70 44.91 -2.05
N GLU A 48 -8.89 45.94 -1.24
CA GLU A 48 -9.77 47.06 -1.56
C GLU A 48 -8.95 48.22 -2.13
N THR A 49 -9.47 48.84 -3.19
CA THR A 49 -8.88 50.04 -3.79
C THR A 49 -9.49 51.26 -3.12
N LEU A 50 -8.65 52.03 -2.43
CA LEU A 50 -9.06 53.27 -1.80
C LEU A 50 -9.34 54.36 -2.85
N PRO A 51 -10.10 55.43 -2.51
CA PRO A 51 -10.43 56.51 -3.43
C PRO A 51 -9.20 57.27 -3.99
N ASP A 52 -8.04 57.14 -3.35
CA ASP A 52 -6.77 57.73 -3.75
C ASP A 52 -5.94 56.84 -4.70
N GLY A 53 -6.46 55.66 -5.06
CA GLY A 53 -5.78 54.67 -5.91
C GLY A 53 -4.79 53.77 -5.16
N SER A 54 -4.63 53.91 -3.85
CA SER A 54 -3.84 52.99 -3.05
C SER A 54 -4.59 51.68 -2.78
N LEU A 55 -3.86 50.56 -2.73
CA LEU A 55 -4.42 49.24 -2.43
C LEU A 55 -4.21 48.92 -0.95
N THR A 56 -5.31 48.69 -0.23
CA THR A 56 -5.26 48.14 1.14
C THR A 56 -5.64 46.67 1.12
N SER A 57 -4.77 45.82 1.66
CA SER A 57 -5.04 44.39 1.84
C SER A 57 -5.53 44.14 3.26
N THR A 58 -6.79 43.73 3.40
CA THR A 58 -7.37 43.28 4.66
C THR A 58 -7.57 41.76 4.61
N MET A 59 -7.43 41.09 5.76
CA MET A 59 -7.71 39.65 5.88
C MET A 59 -9.14 39.46 6.35
N GLU A 60 -10.01 38.92 5.50
CA GLU A 60 -11.39 38.60 5.87
C GLU A 60 -11.55 37.10 6.11
N MET A 61 -12.25 36.75 7.20
CA MET A 61 -12.69 35.40 7.49
C MET A 61 -14.02 35.14 6.79
N GLN A 62 -14.04 34.21 5.85
CA GLN A 62 -15.25 33.78 5.17
C GLN A 62 -15.61 32.35 5.62
N PRO A 63 -16.89 32.08 5.99
CA PRO A 63 -17.34 30.70 6.20
C PRO A 63 -17.10 29.89 4.92
N CYS A 64 -16.51 28.71 5.08
CA CYS A 64 -16.30 27.80 3.96
C CYS A 64 -17.51 26.89 3.84
N ASP A 65 -17.92 26.56 2.61
CA ASP A 65 -18.93 25.52 2.42
C ASP A 65 -18.30 24.18 2.84
N GLY A 66 -18.75 23.63 3.97
CA GLY A 66 -18.25 22.39 4.52
C GLY A 66 -18.45 21.19 3.58
N ALA A 67 -19.33 21.29 2.58
CA ALA A 67 -19.48 20.28 1.52
C ALA A 67 -18.27 20.21 0.57
N VAL A 68 -17.45 21.26 0.52
CA VAL A 68 -16.25 21.33 -0.33
C VAL A 68 -15.04 20.69 0.36
N ILE A 69 -15.06 20.55 1.69
CA ILE A 69 -13.91 20.04 2.43
C ILE A 69 -14.00 18.51 2.50
N PRO A 70 -12.99 17.80 1.97
CA PRO A 70 -12.95 16.35 2.03
C PRO A 70 -12.86 15.84 3.46
N VAL A 71 -13.76 14.92 3.82
CA VAL A 71 -13.82 14.26 5.13
C VAL A 71 -13.73 12.75 4.95
N LEU A 72 -12.72 12.12 5.57
CA LEU A 72 -12.55 10.67 5.60
C LEU A 72 -13.21 10.07 6.86
N LEU A 73 -13.90 8.93 6.73
CA LEU A 73 -14.38 8.15 7.86
C LEU A 73 -13.41 7.00 8.16
N LEU A 74 -12.89 6.94 9.38
CA LEU A 74 -11.87 5.98 9.79
C LEU A 74 -12.38 5.14 10.96
N GLY A 75 -12.68 3.88 10.70
CA GLY A 75 -13.10 2.91 11.71
C GLY A 75 -11.90 2.27 12.39
N ASN A 76 -11.59 2.68 13.61
CA ASN A 76 -10.46 2.19 14.39
C ASN A 76 -10.83 0.98 15.28
N LYS A 77 -9.82 0.23 15.72
CA LYS A 77 -9.92 -0.99 16.53
C LYS A 77 -10.53 -2.19 15.81
N TYR A 78 -10.26 -2.31 14.51
CA TYR A 78 -10.72 -3.44 13.72
C TYR A 78 -10.15 -4.79 14.21
N ASP A 79 -8.97 -4.79 14.84
CA ASP A 79 -8.37 -5.97 15.48
C ASP A 79 -9.30 -6.63 16.51
N LEU A 80 -10.06 -5.83 17.26
CA LEU A 80 -11.02 -6.33 18.25
C LEU A 80 -12.26 -6.96 17.60
N VAL A 81 -12.61 -6.52 16.40
CA VAL A 81 -13.71 -7.10 15.61
C VAL A 81 -13.29 -8.44 15.05
N GLU A 82 -12.07 -8.52 14.51
CA GLU A 82 -11.49 -9.79 14.02
C GLU A 82 -11.35 -10.83 15.15
N GLU A 83 -10.88 -10.42 16.33
CA GLU A 83 -10.76 -11.33 17.48
C GLU A 83 -12.13 -11.88 17.94
N LYS A 84 -13.19 -11.07 17.86
CA LYS A 84 -14.55 -11.51 18.20
C LYS A 84 -15.10 -12.51 17.19
N LEU A 85 -14.92 -12.26 15.90
CA LEU A 85 -15.32 -13.18 14.84
C LEU A 85 -14.63 -14.53 14.99
N GLN A 86 -13.31 -14.54 15.22
CA GLN A 86 -12.56 -15.77 15.44
C GLN A 86 -13.04 -16.55 16.66
N LYS A 87 -13.43 -15.85 17.74
CA LYS A 87 -13.98 -16.49 18.95
C LYS A 87 -15.38 -17.05 18.74
N GLU A 88 -16.21 -16.43 17.93
CA GLU A 88 -17.55 -16.93 17.58
C GLU A 88 -17.44 -18.15 16.66
N GLU A 89 -16.58 -18.10 15.63
CA GLU A 89 -16.27 -19.25 14.77
C GLU A 89 -15.78 -20.45 15.58
N LEU A 90 -14.90 -20.23 16.58
CA LEU A 90 -14.41 -21.31 17.44
C LEU A 90 -15.51 -21.93 18.32
N LYS A 91 -16.48 -21.12 18.75
CA LYS A 91 -17.60 -21.59 19.58
C LYS A 91 -18.60 -22.41 18.77
N ASP A 92 -18.87 -22.02 17.52
CA ASP A 92 -19.77 -22.75 16.65
C ASP A 92 -19.22 -24.16 16.38
N ILE A 93 -17.92 -24.28 16.10
CA ILE A 93 -17.23 -25.57 15.92
C ILE A 93 -17.29 -26.44 17.18
N LEU A 94 -17.22 -25.84 18.37
CA LEU A 94 -17.26 -26.57 19.65
C LEU A 94 -18.68 -26.93 20.11
N SER A 95 -19.71 -26.38 19.47
CA SER A 95 -21.12 -26.58 19.84
C SER A 95 -21.85 -27.63 19.00
N GLU A 96 -21.23 -28.18 17.96
CA GLU A 96 -21.77 -29.31 17.22
C GLU A 96 -21.66 -30.61 18.08
N PRO A 97 -22.78 -31.26 18.41
CA PRO A 97 -22.74 -32.51 19.17
C PRO A 97 -22.10 -33.62 18.33
N LEU A 98 -21.09 -34.27 18.92
CA LEU A 98 -20.48 -35.51 18.43
C LEU A 98 -21.46 -36.68 18.59
N ASP A 99 -22.54 -36.70 17.80
CA ASP A 99 -23.41 -37.87 17.67
C ASP A 99 -23.46 -38.29 16.21
N GLY A 100 -22.82 -39.43 15.91
CA GLY A 100 -23.06 -40.20 14.69
C GLY A 100 -21.79 -40.68 14.01
N GLU A 101 -21.38 -41.90 14.34
CA GLU A 101 -20.55 -42.75 13.50
C GLU A 101 -21.09 -42.74 12.05
N ASN A 102 -20.30 -42.26 11.10
CA ASN A 102 -20.37 -42.70 9.70
C ASN A 102 -19.05 -42.37 9.00
N GLU A 103 -18.36 -43.45 8.61
CA GLU A 103 -17.32 -43.44 7.59
C GLU A 103 -17.95 -42.96 6.27
N SER A 104 -17.51 -41.82 5.75
CA SER A 104 -17.58 -41.55 4.32
C SER A 104 -16.51 -40.54 3.91
N GLU A 105 -15.71 -40.96 2.93
CA GLU A 105 -14.59 -40.24 2.34
C GLU A 105 -14.98 -38.89 1.70
N ASN A 106 -14.06 -37.94 1.81
CA ASN A 106 -13.75 -36.87 0.85
C ASN A 106 -14.90 -35.98 0.36
N THR A 107 -15.26 -35.00 1.17
CA THR A 107 -15.52 -33.64 0.68
C THR A 107 -14.92 -32.64 1.66
N LEU A 108 -13.91 -31.89 1.22
CA LEU A 108 -13.39 -30.71 1.92
C LEU A 108 -14.57 -29.79 2.29
N PRO A 109 -14.65 -29.28 3.53
CA PRO A 109 -15.67 -28.30 3.88
C PRO A 109 -15.44 -27.06 3.04
N LYS A 110 -16.41 -26.74 2.17
CA LYS A 110 -16.49 -25.45 1.50
C LYS A 110 -16.49 -24.39 2.59
N SER A 111 -15.48 -23.52 2.59
CA SER A 111 -15.42 -22.35 3.45
C SER A 111 -16.76 -21.60 3.39
N PRO A 112 -17.41 -21.32 4.54
CA PRO A 112 -18.62 -20.52 4.53
C PRO A 112 -18.28 -19.15 3.94
N LYS A 113 -19.12 -18.66 3.02
CA LYS A 113 -19.02 -17.29 2.48
C LYS A 113 -19.08 -16.32 3.65
N ARG A 114 -17.93 -15.75 4.03
CA ARG A 114 -17.81 -14.83 5.16
C ARG A 114 -18.68 -13.60 4.89
N GLU A 115 -19.81 -13.50 5.61
CA GLU A 115 -20.61 -12.27 5.59
C GLU A 115 -19.84 -11.15 6.30
N LYS A 116 -19.86 -9.94 5.73
CA LYS A 116 -19.23 -8.78 6.37
C LYS A 116 -19.87 -8.51 7.74
N PRO A 117 -19.07 -8.19 8.79
CA PRO A 117 -19.60 -7.85 10.11
C PRO A 117 -20.54 -6.65 10.06
N GLU A 118 -21.54 -6.62 10.95
CA GLU A 118 -22.56 -5.57 10.98
C GLU A 118 -21.95 -4.16 11.14
N CYS A 119 -20.89 -4.02 11.94
CA CYS A 119 -20.20 -2.74 12.14
C CYS A 119 -19.51 -2.24 10.87
N VAL A 120 -19.03 -3.14 10.01
CA VAL A 120 -18.43 -2.81 8.72
C VAL A 120 -19.50 -2.32 7.75
N LYS A 121 -20.64 -3.03 7.69
CA LYS A 121 -21.79 -2.63 6.87
C LYS A 121 -22.30 -1.25 7.27
N LEU A 122 -22.42 -0.99 8.58
CA LEU A 122 -22.87 0.29 9.11
C LEU A 122 -21.88 1.42 8.78
N LEU A 123 -20.57 1.16 8.89
CA LEU A 123 -19.54 2.14 8.55
C LEU A 123 -19.56 2.52 7.05
N GLU A 124 -19.68 1.52 6.18
CA GLU A 124 -19.78 1.73 4.72
C GLU A 124 -21.06 2.51 4.37
N GLN A 125 -22.18 2.15 5.00
CA GLN A 125 -23.46 2.84 4.80
C GLN A 125 -23.41 4.31 5.25
N GLU A 126 -22.92 4.59 6.46
CA GLU A 126 -22.77 5.96 6.97
C GLU A 126 -21.84 6.81 6.08
N ALA A 127 -20.80 6.20 5.52
CA ALA A 127 -19.91 6.89 4.59
C ALA A 127 -20.63 7.30 3.29
N GLU A 128 -21.43 6.41 2.72
CA GLU A 128 -22.21 6.65 1.51
C GLU A 128 -23.34 7.67 1.74
N ASP A 129 -24.17 7.44 2.75
CA ASP A 129 -25.38 8.23 3.07
C ASP A 129 -25.04 9.69 3.41
N HIS A 130 -23.85 9.93 3.95
CA HIS A 130 -23.42 11.26 4.38
C HIS A 130 -22.25 11.82 3.59
N HIS A 131 -21.93 11.25 2.42
CA HIS A 131 -20.95 11.78 1.46
C HIS A 131 -19.55 11.95 2.05
N PHE A 132 -19.06 10.99 2.82
CA PHE A 132 -17.64 10.92 3.16
C PHE A 132 -16.83 10.58 1.90
N VAL A 133 -15.56 10.98 1.87
CA VAL A 133 -14.64 10.66 0.76
C VAL A 133 -14.42 9.14 0.66
N GLY A 134 -14.47 8.46 1.80
CA GLY A 134 -14.46 7.02 1.90
C GLY A 134 -14.51 6.57 3.36
N SER A 135 -14.74 5.27 3.55
CA SER A 135 -14.61 4.57 4.82
C SER A 135 -13.43 3.62 4.79
N VAL A 136 -12.55 3.68 5.81
CA VAL A 136 -11.43 2.74 5.94
C VAL A 136 -11.44 2.11 7.32
N MET A 137 -11.25 0.80 7.37
CA MET A 137 -11.08 0.05 8.62
C MET A 137 -9.60 -0.05 8.93
N VAL A 138 -9.25 0.28 10.17
CA VAL A 138 -7.87 0.28 10.62
C VAL A 138 -7.76 -0.24 12.05
N SER A 139 -6.55 -0.63 12.39
CA SER A 139 -6.14 -0.96 13.74
C SER A 139 -4.84 -0.26 14.03
N ALA A 140 -4.82 0.59 15.05
CA ALA A 140 -3.59 1.20 15.55
C ALA A 140 -2.66 0.20 16.27
N LYS A 141 -3.17 -1.00 16.58
CA LYS A 141 -2.42 -2.08 17.24
C LYS A 141 -1.77 -3.03 16.23
N ASP A 142 -2.30 -3.11 15.01
CA ASP A 142 -1.78 -4.01 13.99
C ASP A 142 -0.51 -3.44 13.35
N GLU A 143 0.52 -4.29 13.28
CA GLU A 143 1.78 -4.02 12.57
C GLU A 143 1.58 -3.92 11.05
N ASN A 144 0.37 -4.12 10.55
CA ASN A 144 0.01 -4.04 9.14
C ASN A 144 0.03 -2.61 8.57
N PHE A 145 0.47 -1.62 9.36
CA PHE A 145 0.53 -0.20 8.98
C PHE A 145 -0.79 0.33 8.39
N SER A 146 -1.94 -0.23 8.80
CA SER A 146 -3.26 0.05 8.21
C SER A 146 -3.64 1.54 8.35
N VAL A 147 -3.36 2.14 9.50
CA VAL A 147 -3.54 3.58 9.75
C VAL A 147 -2.66 4.41 8.80
N HIS A 148 -1.40 4.02 8.61
CA HIS A 148 -0.48 4.71 7.71
C HIS A 148 -0.96 4.64 6.25
N SER A 149 -1.37 3.45 5.79
CA SER A 149 -1.93 3.27 4.45
C SER A 149 -3.19 4.10 4.22
N ALA A 150 -4.09 4.16 5.20
CA ALA A 150 -5.31 4.98 5.15
C ALA A 150 -4.99 6.48 5.02
N ILE A 151 -4.06 6.98 5.85
CA ILE A 151 -3.64 8.39 5.82
C ILE A 151 -2.92 8.71 4.50
N GLN A 152 -2.01 7.84 4.05
CA GLN A 152 -1.29 8.04 2.78
C GLN A 152 -2.25 8.11 1.59
N THR A 153 -3.24 7.21 1.55
CA THR A 153 -4.27 7.19 0.50
C THR A 153 -5.10 8.47 0.54
N PHE A 154 -5.47 8.94 1.73
CA PHE A 154 -6.24 10.17 1.87
C PHE A 154 -5.43 11.42 1.48
N VAL A 155 -4.17 11.54 1.94
CA VAL A 155 -3.29 12.64 1.53
C VAL A 155 -3.08 12.63 0.01
N ARG A 156 -2.91 11.45 -0.59
CA ARG A 156 -2.83 11.30 -2.04
C ARG A 156 -4.09 11.83 -2.73
N PHE A 157 -5.27 11.48 -2.24
CA PHE A 157 -6.54 12.01 -2.73
C PHE A 157 -6.58 13.55 -2.69
N LEU A 158 -6.17 14.17 -1.58
CA LEU A 158 -6.12 15.64 -1.46
C LEU A 158 -5.16 16.29 -2.48
N LEU A 159 -4.01 15.67 -2.70
CA LEU A 159 -3.00 16.13 -3.66
C LEU A 159 -3.39 15.88 -5.12
N GLU A 160 -4.34 14.99 -5.37
CA GLU A 160 -4.91 14.71 -6.69
C GLU A 160 -6.12 15.61 -6.99
N ASP A 161 -6.98 15.88 -6.01
CA ASP A 161 -8.16 16.76 -6.12
C ASP A 161 -7.77 18.25 -6.25
N SER A 162 -6.64 18.66 -5.68
CA SER A 162 -6.09 20.02 -5.81
C SER A 162 -5.47 20.33 -7.19
N LEU A 163 -5.45 19.37 -8.13
CA LEU A 163 -5.01 19.60 -9.51
C LEU A 163 -6.21 19.99 -10.40
N PRO A 164 -6.12 21.07 -11.20
CA PRO A 164 -7.16 21.41 -12.16
C PRO A 164 -7.18 20.39 -13.30
N ARG A 165 -7.91 19.29 -13.14
CA ARG A 165 -8.24 18.34 -14.20
C ARG A 165 -9.75 18.26 -14.37
N GLY A 166 -10.19 18.49 -15.60
CA GLY A 166 -11.60 18.45 -15.98
C GLY A 166 -12.25 17.13 -15.60
N LYS A 167 -13.39 17.24 -14.93
CA LYS A 167 -14.54 16.31 -14.86
C LYS A 167 -14.27 14.82 -15.15
N LYS A 168 -14.58 14.04 -14.10
CA LYS A 168 -14.96 12.62 -14.01
C LYS A 168 -13.83 11.63 -13.72
N MET A 169 -13.79 11.17 -12.47
CA MET A 169 -14.06 9.76 -12.20
C MET A 169 -14.71 9.60 -10.83
N LEU A 170 -15.88 8.99 -10.83
CA LEU A 170 -16.70 8.64 -9.68
C LEU A 170 -16.79 7.11 -9.69
N LYS A 171 -16.74 6.52 -8.49
CA LYS A 171 -16.82 5.10 -8.12
C LYS A 171 -15.48 4.38 -7.94
N MET A 172 -14.96 4.53 -6.73
CA MET A 172 -14.08 3.56 -6.09
C MET A 172 -14.99 2.48 -5.47
N SER A 173 -15.23 1.40 -6.20
CA SER A 173 -15.90 0.20 -5.69
C SER A 173 -15.39 -1.02 -6.44
N GLN A 174 -15.10 -2.08 -5.67
CA GLN A 174 -14.88 -3.47 -6.07
C GLN A 174 -13.49 -3.84 -6.63
N MET A 175 -12.64 -4.39 -5.74
CA MET A 175 -11.81 -5.55 -6.05
C MET A 175 -12.45 -6.76 -5.38
N THR A 176 -13.10 -7.62 -6.15
CA THR A 176 -13.32 -9.05 -5.86
C THR A 176 -13.23 -9.81 -7.18
N GLU A 177 -12.76 -11.04 -7.05
CA GLU A 177 -12.20 -11.95 -8.05
C GLU A 177 -13.16 -12.46 -9.15
N ASP A 178 -12.50 -13.00 -10.18
CA ASP A 178 -12.86 -14.11 -11.07
C ASP A 178 -13.40 -13.90 -12.50
N GLU A 179 -13.03 -14.90 -13.31
CA GLU A 179 -12.54 -14.94 -14.69
C GLU A 179 -13.58 -14.95 -15.84
N ASP A 180 -13.01 -14.81 -17.04
CA ASP A 180 -13.43 -15.31 -18.36
C ASP A 180 -14.66 -14.74 -19.09
N ALA A 181 -14.36 -13.93 -20.12
CA ALA A 181 -14.99 -14.06 -21.43
C ALA A 181 -14.12 -13.42 -22.52
N GLU A 182 -13.64 -14.24 -23.44
CA GLU A 182 -13.02 -13.86 -24.70
C GLU A 182 -13.91 -12.94 -25.53
N THR A 183 -13.40 -11.80 -25.98
CA THR A 183 -13.75 -11.26 -27.30
C THR A 183 -12.64 -10.34 -27.81
N GLU A 184 -12.12 -10.68 -28.99
CA GLU A 184 -11.15 -9.89 -29.74
C GLU A 184 -11.67 -8.47 -29.99
N ALA A 185 -10.94 -7.47 -29.50
CA ALA A 185 -10.97 -6.11 -30.02
C ALA A 185 -9.57 -5.51 -29.92
N VAL A 186 -8.91 -5.44 -31.07
CA VAL A 186 -7.70 -4.64 -31.32
C VAL A 186 -8.04 -3.18 -31.05
N VAL A 187 -7.68 -2.67 -29.87
CA VAL A 187 -7.63 -1.23 -29.59
C VAL A 187 -6.38 -0.99 -28.75
N THR A 188 -5.42 -0.29 -29.34
CA THR A 188 -4.23 0.27 -28.67
C THR A 188 -4.63 0.95 -27.37
N SER A 189 -4.33 0.31 -26.24
CA SER A 189 -4.55 0.87 -24.92
C SER A 189 -3.73 2.16 -24.73
N PRO A 190 -4.32 3.26 -24.24
CA PRO A 190 -3.55 4.42 -23.82
C PRO A 190 -2.65 3.99 -22.68
N GLN A 191 -1.32 4.08 -22.88
CA GLN A 191 -0.35 3.85 -21.82
C GLN A 191 -0.71 4.76 -20.63
N GLN A 192 -1.16 4.18 -19.52
CA GLN A 192 -1.34 4.90 -18.27
C GLN A 192 0.02 5.48 -17.88
N THR A 193 0.19 6.78 -18.08
CA THR A 193 1.44 7.47 -17.74
C THR A 193 1.51 7.61 -16.22
N ILE A 194 2.43 6.88 -15.60
CA ILE A 194 2.69 6.89 -14.15
C ILE A 194 3.11 8.29 -13.67
N LEU A 195 3.73 9.07 -14.56
CA LEU A 195 4.17 10.43 -14.32
C LEU A 195 3.28 11.43 -15.08
N PRO A 196 2.84 12.53 -14.43
CA PRO A 196 2.16 13.62 -15.13
C PRO A 196 3.04 14.22 -16.23
N GLN A 197 2.40 14.54 -17.36
CA GLN A 197 3.03 15.15 -18.52
C GLN A 197 2.99 16.68 -18.44
N THR A 198 3.98 17.32 -19.08
CA THR A 198 4.07 18.78 -19.22
C THR A 198 3.50 19.28 -20.55
N GLY A 199 3.34 18.38 -21.54
CA GLY A 199 3.01 18.75 -22.92
C GLY A 199 4.24 19.16 -23.74
N VAL A 200 5.43 19.18 -23.13
CA VAL A 200 6.70 19.42 -23.82
C VAL A 200 7.28 18.07 -24.23
N ILE A 201 7.36 17.82 -25.54
CA ILE A 201 7.75 16.51 -26.10
C ILE A 201 9.09 16.01 -25.55
N GLU A 202 10.08 16.89 -25.37
CA GLU A 202 11.40 16.52 -24.84
C GLU A 202 11.29 15.99 -23.38
N LEU A 203 10.51 16.66 -22.53
CA LEU A 203 10.30 16.27 -21.13
C LEU A 203 9.43 15.02 -21.02
N ASP A 204 8.36 14.96 -21.80
CA ASP A 204 7.41 13.84 -21.76
C ASP A 204 8.05 12.52 -22.19
N LYS A 205 9.03 12.55 -23.11
CA LYS A 205 9.85 11.37 -23.46
C LYS A 205 10.68 10.89 -22.28
N ILE A 206 11.29 11.79 -21.52
CA ILE A 206 12.06 11.43 -20.32
C ILE A 206 11.13 10.82 -19.26
N PHE A 207 9.93 11.39 -19.07
CA PHE A 207 8.93 10.83 -18.15
C PHE A 207 8.48 9.44 -18.57
N GLN A 208 8.28 9.21 -19.86
CA GLN A 208 7.93 7.90 -20.39
C GLN A 208 9.05 6.87 -20.13
N SER A 209 10.32 7.26 -20.33
CA SER A 209 11.47 6.42 -20.00
C SER A 209 11.60 6.10 -18.50
N CYS A 210 11.18 7.02 -17.63
CA CYS A 210 11.14 6.79 -16.18
C CYS A 210 10.03 5.83 -15.74
N SER A 211 8.96 5.70 -16.53
CA SER A 211 7.77 4.92 -16.11
C SER A 211 8.08 3.44 -15.87
N VAL A 212 8.92 2.83 -16.71
CA VAL A 212 9.29 1.41 -16.62
C VAL A 212 10.05 1.08 -15.33
N PRO A 213 11.17 1.73 -14.99
CA PRO A 213 11.88 1.45 -13.73
C PRO A 213 11.04 1.77 -12.50
N ILE A 214 10.18 2.81 -12.54
CA ILE A 214 9.27 3.13 -11.43
C ILE A 214 8.25 2.02 -11.21
N LYS A 215 7.60 1.54 -12.28
CA LYS A 215 6.62 0.46 -12.17
C LYS A 215 7.27 -0.81 -11.64
N ARG A 216 8.41 -1.19 -12.23
CA ARG A 216 9.12 -2.41 -11.86
C ARG A 216 9.60 -2.40 -10.40
N SER A 217 10.03 -1.25 -9.89
CA SER A 217 10.36 -1.06 -8.47
C SER A 217 9.15 -1.32 -7.55
N GLN A 218 7.97 -0.77 -7.90
CA GLN A 218 6.73 -1.00 -7.15
C GLN A 218 6.27 -2.46 -7.20
N ASP A 219 6.40 -3.09 -8.38
CA ASP A 219 6.08 -4.50 -8.57
C ASP A 219 6.97 -5.38 -7.69
N TYR A 220 8.27 -5.06 -7.58
CA TYR A 220 9.19 -5.80 -6.70
C TYR A 220 8.88 -5.68 -5.22
N ALA A 221 8.58 -4.48 -4.73
CA ALA A 221 8.20 -4.29 -3.34
C ALA A 221 6.93 -5.08 -3.00
N THR A 222 5.91 -4.96 -3.85
CA THR A 222 4.61 -5.65 -3.67
C THR A 222 4.77 -7.16 -3.72
N TYR A 223 5.53 -7.67 -4.70
CA TYR A 223 5.73 -9.10 -4.87
C TYR A 223 6.59 -9.71 -3.76
N TYR A 224 7.61 -8.99 -3.28
CA TYR A 224 8.41 -9.41 -2.13
C TYR A 224 7.54 -9.61 -0.88
N ASP A 225 6.68 -8.63 -0.56
CA ASP A 225 5.80 -8.71 0.61
C ASP A 225 4.79 -9.86 0.48
N LEU A 226 4.22 -10.04 -0.71
CA LEU A 226 3.29 -11.14 -1.00
C LEU A 226 3.96 -12.50 -0.78
N VAL A 227 5.11 -12.73 -1.39
CA VAL A 227 5.82 -14.01 -1.31
C VAL A 227 6.32 -14.28 0.11
N LEU A 228 6.82 -13.25 0.81
CA LEU A 228 7.23 -13.38 2.21
C LEU A 228 6.05 -13.78 3.11
N LYS A 229 4.86 -13.19 2.88
CA LYS A 229 3.64 -13.56 3.60
C LYS A 229 3.23 -15.00 3.29
N THR A 230 3.23 -15.40 2.02
CA THR A 230 2.91 -16.77 1.59
C THR A 230 3.87 -17.80 2.21
N PHE A 231 5.16 -17.49 2.25
CA PHE A 231 6.16 -18.33 2.89
C PHE A 231 5.89 -18.50 4.39
N LYS A 232 5.69 -17.40 5.12
CA LYS A 232 5.38 -17.42 6.56
C LYS A 232 4.10 -18.20 6.87
N GLN A 233 3.04 -17.98 6.09
CA GLN A 233 1.78 -18.70 6.24
C GLN A 233 1.98 -20.20 6.02
N THR A 234 2.73 -20.58 4.98
CA THR A 234 3.04 -21.98 4.72
C THR A 234 3.81 -22.60 5.88
N CYS A 235 4.79 -21.89 6.46
CA CYS A 235 5.50 -22.39 7.65
C CYS A 235 4.57 -22.58 8.86
N ALA A 236 3.58 -21.70 9.04
CA ALA A 236 2.61 -21.80 10.13
C ALA A 236 1.63 -22.96 9.92
N ASP A 237 1.08 -23.10 8.71
CA ASP A 237 0.14 -24.16 8.35
C ASP A 237 0.76 -25.56 8.49
N MET A 238 2.07 -25.68 8.23
CA MET A 238 2.82 -26.92 8.42
C MET A 238 3.20 -27.20 9.88
N GLY A 239 2.88 -26.30 10.81
CA GLY A 239 3.19 -26.47 12.23
C GLY A 239 4.68 -26.30 12.56
N TYR A 240 5.48 -25.71 11.67
CA TYR A 240 6.89 -25.40 11.95
C TYR A 240 7.05 -24.26 12.95
N LEU A 241 5.98 -23.49 13.18
CA LEU A 241 5.95 -22.33 14.06
C LEU A 241 4.98 -22.55 15.22
N ARG A 242 5.36 -22.05 16.41
CA ARG A 242 4.48 -22.07 17.60
C ARG A 242 3.52 -20.88 17.66
N GLU A 243 3.81 -19.80 16.93
CA GLU A 243 3.05 -18.55 16.94
C GLU A 243 2.79 -18.06 15.50
N ALA A 244 1.60 -17.48 15.27
CA ALA A 244 1.17 -16.99 13.95
C ALA A 244 1.91 -15.72 13.48
N LYS A 245 2.59 -14.99 14.38
CA LYS A 245 3.35 -13.77 14.09
C LYS A 245 4.86 -14.01 14.02
N ALA A 246 5.27 -15.00 13.24
CA ALA A 246 6.67 -15.39 13.14
C ALA A 246 7.50 -14.43 12.27
N SER A 247 8.75 -14.22 12.67
CA SER A 247 9.77 -13.59 11.83
C SER A 247 10.25 -14.57 10.74
N LEU A 248 10.98 -14.06 9.74
CA LEU A 248 11.65 -14.92 8.76
C LEU A 248 12.63 -15.88 9.45
N GLU A 249 13.33 -15.42 10.49
CA GLU A 249 14.29 -16.23 11.26
C GLU A 249 13.58 -17.40 11.94
N ASP A 250 12.44 -17.14 12.57
CA ASP A 250 11.64 -18.18 13.24
C ASP A 250 11.15 -19.22 12.24
N CYS A 251 10.79 -18.81 11.01
CA CYS A 251 10.39 -19.74 9.94
C CYS A 251 11.54 -20.66 9.55
N ILE A 252 12.76 -20.14 9.45
CA ILE A 252 13.96 -20.91 9.12
C ILE A 252 14.35 -21.84 10.27
N ILE A 253 14.31 -21.35 11.52
CA ILE A 253 14.57 -22.15 12.71
C ILE A 253 13.55 -23.30 12.81
N GLY A 254 12.27 -23.00 12.60
CA GLY A 254 11.21 -24.00 12.56
C GLY A 254 11.43 -25.06 11.48
N LEU A 255 11.83 -24.64 10.28
CA LEU A 255 12.18 -25.55 9.18
C LEU A 255 13.38 -26.45 9.54
N ARG A 256 14.41 -25.87 10.16
CA ARG A 256 15.61 -26.58 10.62
C ARG A 256 15.28 -27.58 11.72
N ASP A 257 14.45 -27.19 12.69
CA ASP A 257 14.08 -28.04 13.83
C ASP A 257 13.13 -29.18 13.38
N ALA A 258 12.24 -28.91 12.42
CA ALA A 258 11.43 -29.95 11.78
C ALA A 258 12.31 -30.99 11.07
N LEU A 259 13.41 -30.54 10.43
CA LEU A 259 14.38 -31.41 9.79
C LEU A 259 15.25 -32.18 10.79
N LYS A 260 15.68 -31.57 11.91
CA LYS A 260 16.47 -32.23 12.97
C LYS A 260 15.74 -33.38 13.67
N ASN A 261 14.40 -33.35 13.69
CA ASN A 261 13.62 -34.46 14.23
C ASN A 261 13.72 -35.73 13.36
N ASP A 262 14.06 -35.59 12.08
CA ASP A 262 14.45 -36.69 11.20
C ASP A 262 15.98 -36.81 11.18
N THR A 263 16.52 -37.81 11.87
CA THR A 263 17.96 -37.98 12.19
C THR A 263 18.92 -38.04 11.00
N LYS A 264 18.44 -37.96 9.75
CA LYS A 264 19.21 -38.11 8.51
C LYS A 264 19.21 -36.86 7.62
N LEU A 265 18.48 -35.81 7.98
CA LEU A 265 18.32 -34.62 7.15
C LEU A 265 18.85 -33.37 7.86
N GLU A 266 19.76 -32.66 7.20
CA GLU A 266 20.26 -31.36 7.67
C GLU A 266 19.87 -30.26 6.69
N LEU A 267 19.38 -29.13 7.21
CA LEU A 267 19.17 -27.94 6.41
C LEU A 267 20.51 -27.29 6.09
N LYS A 268 20.91 -27.30 4.82
CA LYS A 268 22.15 -26.71 4.32
C LYS A 268 21.86 -25.48 3.47
N VAL A 269 22.84 -24.58 3.45
CA VAL A 269 22.82 -23.34 2.68
C VAL A 269 23.82 -23.43 1.55
N LYS A 270 23.45 -22.88 0.39
CA LYS A 270 24.36 -22.66 -0.73
C LYS A 270 24.10 -21.27 -1.27
N ASP A 271 25.18 -20.55 -1.51
CA ASP A 271 25.12 -19.29 -2.25
C ASP A 271 24.73 -19.59 -3.70
N ASP A 272 23.69 -18.92 -4.17
CA ASP A 272 23.11 -19.06 -5.49
C ASP A 272 22.81 -17.66 -6.04
N ASP A 273 23.71 -17.15 -6.88
CA ASP A 273 23.65 -15.83 -7.52
C ASP A 273 23.49 -14.65 -6.53
N GLY A 274 24.23 -14.68 -5.41
CA GLY A 274 24.27 -13.56 -4.45
C GLY A 274 23.11 -13.54 -3.45
N PHE A 275 22.28 -14.58 -3.44
CA PHE A 275 21.35 -14.91 -2.37
C PHE A 275 21.51 -16.38 -1.98
N ILE A 276 20.81 -16.82 -0.93
CA ILE A 276 20.92 -18.18 -0.42
C ILE A 276 19.80 -19.08 -0.92
N CYS A 277 20.15 -20.35 -1.16
CA CYS A 277 19.21 -21.43 -1.34
C CYS A 277 19.32 -22.43 -0.18
N LEU A 278 18.16 -22.90 0.25
CA LEU A 278 18.00 -23.90 1.29
C LEU A 278 17.80 -25.27 0.64
N TYR A 279 18.56 -26.26 1.07
CA TYR A 279 18.38 -27.64 0.62
C TYR A 279 18.59 -28.58 1.81
N HIS A 280 18.06 -29.79 1.69
CA HIS A 280 18.34 -30.84 2.64
C HIS A 280 19.63 -31.57 2.20
N GLY A 281 20.55 -31.81 3.13
CA GLY A 281 21.64 -32.77 2.95
C GLY A 281 21.14 -34.17 3.29
N MET A 282 21.50 -35.17 2.48
CA MET A 282 21.37 -36.59 2.81
C MET A 282 22.75 -37.16 3.11
N GLU A 283 22.86 -38.06 4.08
CA GLU A 283 24.02 -38.98 4.15
C GLU A 283 23.94 -39.96 2.97
N GLU A 284 25.09 -40.28 2.37
CA GLU A 284 25.24 -40.79 1.00
C GLU A 284 24.60 -42.17 0.69
N ASP A 285 23.92 -42.82 1.64
CA ASP A 285 23.48 -44.23 1.51
C ASP A 285 21.97 -44.51 1.72
N ASP A 286 21.10 -43.49 1.84
CA ASP A 286 19.66 -43.72 2.05
C ASP A 286 18.78 -43.10 0.96
N GLU A 287 17.97 -43.93 0.28
CA GLU A 287 16.80 -43.49 -0.53
C GLU A 287 15.69 -42.95 0.40
N PHE A 288 15.96 -41.85 1.11
CA PHE A 288 14.94 -41.23 1.95
C PHE A 288 14.04 -40.34 1.09
N ARG A 289 12.74 -40.60 1.10
CA ARG A 289 11.76 -39.74 0.42
C ARG A 289 11.43 -38.56 1.33
N ILE A 290 11.86 -37.37 0.91
CA ILE A 290 11.54 -36.11 1.58
C ILE A 290 10.01 -35.95 1.60
N ASP A 291 9.50 -35.45 2.71
CA ASP A 291 8.10 -35.07 2.80
C ASP A 291 7.76 -34.04 1.71
N ARG A 292 6.73 -34.34 0.92
CA ARG A 292 6.21 -33.50 -0.16
C ARG A 292 5.88 -32.09 0.33
N GLN A 293 5.46 -31.98 1.59
CA GLN A 293 5.13 -30.72 2.26
C GLN A 293 6.38 -29.86 2.51
N LEU A 294 7.47 -30.49 2.98
CA LEU A 294 8.75 -29.82 3.15
C LEU A 294 9.33 -29.36 1.80
N THR A 295 9.27 -30.21 0.77
CA THR A 295 9.70 -29.83 -0.59
C THR A 295 8.91 -28.63 -1.12
N LYS A 296 7.60 -28.58 -0.87
CA LYS A 296 6.77 -27.43 -1.25
C LYS A 296 7.22 -26.14 -0.56
N THR A 297 7.48 -26.20 0.75
CA THR A 297 7.93 -25.04 1.55
C THR A 297 9.32 -24.55 1.10
N LEU A 298 10.25 -25.47 0.84
CA LEU A 298 11.58 -25.17 0.28
C LEU A 298 11.49 -24.56 -1.12
N ASN A 299 10.57 -25.04 -1.97
CA ASN A 299 10.37 -24.46 -3.30
C ASN A 299 9.84 -23.03 -3.24
N ILE A 300 8.89 -22.72 -2.35
CA ILE A 300 8.42 -21.34 -2.13
C ILE A 300 9.59 -20.45 -1.68
N PHE A 301 10.43 -20.93 -0.75
CA PHE A 301 11.60 -20.18 -0.33
C PHE A 301 12.61 -19.98 -1.48
N ASN A 302 12.98 -21.03 -2.20
CA ASN A 302 14.07 -20.95 -3.18
C ASN A 302 13.65 -20.29 -4.50
N GLN A 303 12.50 -20.68 -5.04
CA GLN A 303 12.04 -20.24 -6.37
C GLN A 303 11.34 -18.91 -6.31
N GLU A 304 10.44 -18.71 -5.34
CA GLU A 304 9.67 -17.47 -5.24
C GLU A 304 10.44 -16.43 -4.44
N LEU A 305 10.72 -16.69 -3.16
CA LEU A 305 11.35 -15.69 -2.27
C LEU A 305 12.80 -15.42 -2.68
N GLY A 306 13.58 -16.48 -2.93
CA GLY A 306 14.93 -16.39 -3.45
C GLY A 306 14.97 -15.73 -4.82
N GLY A 307 14.02 -16.07 -5.70
CA GLY A 307 13.89 -15.47 -7.03
C GLY A 307 13.72 -13.95 -6.98
N ILE A 308 12.77 -13.46 -6.17
CA ILE A 308 12.54 -12.02 -6.03
C ILE A 308 13.69 -11.30 -5.30
N CYS A 309 14.28 -11.92 -4.26
CA CYS A 309 15.46 -11.38 -3.59
C CYS A 309 16.63 -11.16 -4.54
N LYS A 310 16.93 -12.14 -5.40
CA LYS A 310 17.97 -12.02 -6.44
C LYS A 310 17.63 -10.92 -7.44
N ALA A 311 16.38 -10.84 -7.88
CA ALA A 311 15.92 -9.80 -8.79
C ALA A 311 16.09 -8.40 -8.16
N ILE A 312 15.74 -8.21 -6.90
CA ILE A 312 15.94 -6.95 -6.16
C ILE A 312 17.43 -6.61 -6.07
N LEU A 313 18.29 -7.55 -5.64
CA LEU A 313 19.73 -7.31 -5.48
C LEU A 313 20.42 -6.96 -6.80
N ARG A 314 19.96 -7.53 -7.92
CA ARG A 314 20.53 -7.28 -9.26
C ARG A 314 19.96 -6.02 -9.91
N ASP A 315 18.64 -5.89 -9.95
CA ASP A 315 17.95 -4.93 -10.82
C ASP A 315 17.73 -3.57 -10.13
N CYS A 316 17.48 -3.51 -8.82
CA CYS A 316 17.25 -2.23 -8.12
C CYS A 316 18.44 -1.27 -8.23
N PRO A 317 19.71 -1.71 -8.08
CA PRO A 317 20.86 -0.83 -8.32
C PRO A 317 20.95 -0.30 -9.76
N ILE A 318 20.62 -1.14 -10.75
CA ILE A 318 20.61 -0.76 -12.19
C ILE A 318 19.50 0.27 -12.45
N MET A 319 18.32 0.04 -11.88
CA MET A 319 17.20 0.98 -11.96
C MET A 319 17.55 2.31 -11.30
N ASN A 320 18.21 2.31 -10.14
CA ASN A 320 18.67 3.54 -9.48
C ASN A 320 19.68 4.30 -10.33
N ALA A 321 20.66 3.62 -10.91
CA ALA A 321 21.62 4.26 -11.83
C ALA A 321 20.90 4.89 -13.04
N THR A 322 19.95 4.15 -13.64
CA THR A 322 19.16 4.63 -14.78
C THR A 322 18.31 5.85 -14.40
N LEU A 323 17.62 5.79 -13.26
CA LEU A 323 16.81 6.89 -12.74
C LEU A 323 17.65 8.13 -12.41
N SER A 324 18.88 7.95 -11.90
CA SER A 324 19.81 9.05 -11.66
C SER A 324 20.25 9.73 -12.96
N THR A 325 20.53 8.95 -14.01
CA THR A 325 20.84 9.50 -15.34
C THR A 325 19.64 10.28 -15.90
N LEU A 326 18.44 9.70 -15.83
CA LEU A 326 17.22 10.34 -16.32
C LEU A 326 16.86 11.60 -15.50
N GLU A 327 17.12 11.64 -14.19
CA GLU A 327 16.93 12.84 -13.37
C GLU A 327 17.90 13.96 -13.78
N ALA A 328 19.15 13.62 -14.08
CA ALA A 328 20.14 14.58 -14.56
C ALA A 328 19.74 15.14 -15.93
N GLU A 329 19.32 14.27 -16.87
CA GLU A 329 18.78 14.67 -18.17
C GLU A 329 17.53 15.55 -18.02
N LEU A 330 16.63 15.20 -17.09
CA LEU A 330 15.43 15.97 -16.80
C LEU A 330 15.76 17.37 -16.28
N THR A 331 16.79 17.50 -15.45
CA THR A 331 17.24 18.79 -14.92
C THR A 331 17.68 19.70 -16.06
N VAL A 332 18.56 19.19 -16.94
CA VAL A 332 19.07 19.95 -18.11
C VAL A 332 17.94 20.29 -19.09
N ALA A 333 17.04 19.34 -19.35
CA ALA A 333 15.90 19.55 -20.24
C ALA A 333 14.89 20.56 -19.67
N CYS A 334 14.69 20.58 -18.35
CA CYS A 334 13.81 21.55 -17.69
C CYS A 334 14.39 22.96 -17.79
N ASP A 335 15.68 23.14 -17.53
CA ASP A 335 16.35 24.44 -17.65
C ASP A 335 16.26 24.98 -19.08
N LYS A 336 16.59 24.13 -20.07
CA LYS A 336 16.46 24.45 -21.49
C LYS A 336 15.02 24.79 -21.89
N ALA A 337 14.03 24.06 -21.37
CA ALA A 337 12.63 24.36 -21.62
C ALA A 337 12.26 25.74 -21.08
N ILE A 338 12.74 26.13 -19.90
CA ILE A 338 12.48 27.45 -19.30
C ILE A 338 13.12 28.58 -20.13
N GLU A 339 14.35 28.37 -20.61
CA GLU A 339 15.13 29.31 -21.43
C GLU A 339 14.52 29.50 -22.84
N THR A 340 14.12 28.41 -23.50
CA THR A 340 13.51 28.46 -24.85
C THR A 340 12.13 29.14 -24.83
N THR A 341 11.50 29.24 -23.66
CA THR A 341 10.19 29.86 -23.46
C THR A 341 10.27 31.39 -23.28
N GLU A 342 11.38 32.03 -23.63
CA GLU A 342 11.51 33.51 -23.69
C GLU A 342 10.85 34.13 -24.95
N GLU A 343 10.31 33.34 -25.87
CA GLU A 343 9.51 33.85 -26.98
C GLU A 343 8.09 34.32 -26.53
N PRO A 344 7.58 35.43 -27.11
CA PRO A 344 6.61 36.33 -26.45
C PRO A 344 5.15 35.83 -26.30
N GLU A 345 4.84 34.57 -26.64
CA GLU A 345 3.45 34.05 -26.60
C GLU A 345 3.16 33.07 -25.44
N VAL A 346 4.17 32.69 -24.64
CA VAL A 346 3.95 31.73 -23.55
C VAL A 346 3.74 32.45 -22.21
N THR A 347 2.49 32.47 -21.75
CA THR A 347 2.07 33.04 -20.46
C THR A 347 2.88 32.49 -19.29
N VAL A 348 3.26 33.36 -18.33
CA VAL A 348 3.97 33.03 -17.07
C VAL A 348 3.39 31.80 -16.34
N GLN A 349 2.09 31.56 -16.47
CA GLN A 349 1.40 30.38 -15.93
C GLN A 349 1.89 29.03 -16.52
N ASN A 350 2.29 28.99 -17.79
CA ASN A 350 2.80 27.77 -18.44
C ASN A 350 4.21 27.41 -17.95
N LYS A 351 5.08 28.41 -17.71
CA LYS A 351 6.41 28.18 -17.13
C LYS A 351 6.29 27.61 -15.71
N ALA A 352 5.44 28.23 -14.88
CA ALA A 352 5.18 27.76 -13.52
C ALA A 352 4.62 26.32 -13.51
N HIS A 353 3.74 26.00 -14.47
CA HIS A 353 3.20 24.65 -14.62
C HIS A 353 4.28 23.62 -14.98
N ILE A 354 5.13 23.90 -15.97
CA ILE A 354 6.22 23.00 -16.40
C ILE A 354 7.16 22.72 -15.23
N VAL A 355 7.60 23.76 -14.51
CA VAL A 355 8.47 23.62 -13.34
C VAL A 355 7.81 22.76 -12.27
N ALA A 356 6.54 23.02 -11.94
CA ALA A 356 5.81 22.27 -10.92
C ALA A 356 5.68 20.78 -11.26
N VAL A 357 5.41 20.44 -12.53
CA VAL A 357 5.32 19.05 -12.98
C VAL A 357 6.69 18.37 -12.98
N CYS A 358 7.75 19.07 -13.43
CA CYS A 358 9.12 18.56 -13.39
C CYS A 358 9.55 18.27 -11.94
N GLU A 359 9.37 19.19 -11.01
CA GLU A 359 9.72 19.00 -9.60
C GLU A 359 8.92 17.84 -8.97
N ARG A 360 7.62 17.71 -9.29
CA ARG A 360 6.80 16.57 -8.85
C ARG A 360 7.34 15.25 -9.37
N ASN A 361 7.75 15.19 -10.64
CA ASN A 361 8.30 13.98 -11.26
C ASN A 361 9.68 13.65 -10.67
N ARG A 362 10.53 14.65 -10.42
CA ARG A 362 11.82 14.46 -9.72
C ARG A 362 11.62 13.92 -8.32
N ALA A 363 10.67 14.45 -7.56
CA ALA A 363 10.34 13.93 -6.24
C ALA A 363 9.90 12.45 -6.30
N ARG A 364 9.09 12.08 -7.31
CA ARG A 364 8.68 10.68 -7.54
C ARG A 364 9.86 9.76 -7.88
N ILE A 365 10.78 10.24 -8.72
CA ILE A 365 12.00 9.52 -9.09
C ILE A 365 12.86 9.28 -7.84
N ARG A 366 13.13 10.32 -7.03
CA ARG A 366 13.90 10.20 -5.79
C ARG A 366 13.28 9.27 -4.78
N PHE A 367 11.96 9.37 -4.58
CA PHE A 367 11.22 8.45 -3.72
C PHE A 367 11.39 7.00 -4.18
N THR A 368 11.32 6.74 -5.49
CA THR A 368 11.53 5.40 -6.05
C THR A 368 12.97 4.91 -5.82
N GLN A 369 13.95 5.81 -5.93
CA GLN A 369 15.35 5.46 -5.67
C GLN A 369 15.58 5.06 -4.22
N GLU A 370 15.03 5.81 -3.28
CA GLU A 370 15.07 5.52 -1.85
C GLU A 370 14.33 4.19 -1.51
N GLN A 371 13.20 3.94 -2.16
CA GLN A 371 12.47 2.67 -2.05
C GLN A 371 13.32 1.48 -2.54
N ASN A 372 14.02 1.62 -3.66
CA ASN A 372 14.92 0.61 -4.18
C ASN A 372 16.09 0.34 -3.22
N ASP A 373 16.72 1.38 -2.67
CA ASP A 373 17.81 1.23 -1.70
C ASP A 373 17.32 0.54 -0.42
N THR A 374 16.13 0.90 0.05
CA THR A 374 15.48 0.26 1.20
C THR A 374 15.17 -1.21 0.93
N SER A 375 14.71 -1.55 -0.28
CA SER A 375 14.43 -2.94 -0.70
C SER A 375 15.71 -3.77 -0.72
N VAL A 376 16.79 -3.23 -1.28
CA VAL A 376 18.12 -3.88 -1.28
C VAL A 376 18.63 -4.09 0.15
N ALA A 377 18.50 -3.08 1.02
CA ALA A 377 18.89 -3.18 2.42
C ALA A 377 18.06 -4.26 3.15
N THR A 378 16.76 -4.32 2.89
CA THR A 378 15.84 -5.32 3.47
C THR A 378 16.23 -6.73 3.06
N VAL A 379 16.51 -6.97 1.77
CA VAL A 379 16.95 -8.29 1.29
C VAL A 379 18.32 -8.68 1.87
N ARG A 380 19.27 -7.74 1.98
CA ARG A 380 20.57 -8.01 2.63
C ARG A 380 20.41 -8.33 4.12
N ASN A 381 19.51 -7.65 4.81
CA ASN A 381 19.19 -7.97 6.19
C ASN A 381 18.55 -9.36 6.28
N ALA A 382 17.60 -9.69 5.41
CA ALA A 382 17.01 -11.03 5.34
C ALA A 382 18.07 -12.12 5.12
N LEU A 383 19.03 -11.89 4.22
CA LEU A 383 20.17 -12.79 3.99
C LEU A 383 20.98 -13.03 5.28
N ASN A 384 21.36 -11.95 5.99
CA ASN A 384 22.09 -12.03 7.25
C ASN A 384 21.31 -12.79 8.32
N LYS A 385 20.01 -12.50 8.42
CA LYS A 385 19.08 -13.14 9.36
C LYS A 385 18.99 -14.66 9.14
N VAL A 386 18.83 -15.08 7.89
CA VAL A 386 18.79 -16.52 7.56
C VAL A 386 20.13 -17.19 7.84
N ASN A 387 21.26 -16.55 7.53
CA ASN A 387 22.58 -17.08 7.88
C ASN A 387 22.76 -17.24 9.41
N MET A 388 22.31 -16.26 10.20
CA MET A 388 22.35 -16.34 11.67
C MET A 388 21.46 -17.44 12.21
N ALA A 389 20.26 -17.62 11.66
CA ALA A 389 19.32 -18.68 12.04
C ALA A 389 19.87 -20.10 11.80
N LEU A 390 20.85 -20.25 10.90
CA LEU A 390 21.44 -21.54 10.54
C LEU A 390 22.80 -21.80 11.21
N LEU A 391 23.42 -20.77 11.79
CA LEU A 391 24.65 -20.90 12.59
C LEU A 391 24.38 -21.28 14.05
N TRP A 392 23.23 -20.86 14.57
CA TRP A 392 22.66 -21.36 15.83
C TRP A 392 21.84 -22.61 15.56
#